data_AF-A0A1M7IVY4-F1
#
_entry.id   AF-A0A1M7IVY4-F1
#
_cell.length_a   1.000
_cell.length_b   1.000
_cell.length_c   1.000
_cell.angle_alpha   90.00
_cell.angle_beta   90.00
_cell.angle_gamma   90.00
#
_symmetry.space_group_name_H-M   'P 1'
#
loop_
_entity.id
_entity.type
_entity.pdbx_description
1 polymer ?
#
loop_
_entity_poly.entity_id
_entity_poly.type
_entity_poly.pdbx_seq_one_letter_code
_entity_poly.pdbx_strand_id
1 'polypeptide(L)'
;MNKVYFKIYLKRLFILLIGVFLLYSIYIHLEYSGYLKQEREGNYQSLKIISDKGSNLADKLEEFVFMSSARENVEESELNNTWKVINGESKSIHSYLYTISTVHTEEEASDWDLLQFSLFRVDDFIAGKTNQFLGDRSYSITTQEKEKMKAIISIYRTISEETKQNPINLENILRSIKEDMLVIDDNYPGILERMGR
;
A
#
# COMPACT_ATOMS: atom_id res chain seq x y z
N MET A 1 -40.80 -18.70 -51.51
CA MET A 1 -40.98 -18.69 -50.04
C MET A 1 -42.00 -17.63 -49.66
N ASN A 2 -43.08 -17.97 -48.94
CA ASN A 2 -44.17 -17.04 -48.65
C ASN A 2 -43.65 -15.88 -47.76
N LYS A 3 -43.85 -14.61 -48.18
CA LYS A 3 -43.36 -13.41 -47.46
C LYS A 3 -43.79 -13.38 -45.98
N VAL A 4 -44.95 -13.97 -45.67
CA VAL A 4 -45.51 -14.10 -44.32
C VAL A 4 -44.63 -14.99 -43.44
N TYR A 5 -44.25 -16.18 -43.92
CA TYR A 5 -43.38 -17.09 -43.15
C TYR A 5 -42.00 -16.48 -42.93
N PHE A 6 -41.42 -15.83 -43.95
CA PHE A 6 -40.13 -15.14 -43.81
C PHE A 6 -40.15 -14.07 -42.71
N LYS A 7 -41.21 -13.26 -42.63
CA LYS A 7 -41.37 -12.23 -41.57
C LYS A 7 -41.47 -12.84 -40.17
N ILE A 8 -42.11 -14.01 -40.04
CA ILE A 8 -42.23 -14.74 -38.76
C ILE A 8 -40.87 -15.30 -38.32
N TYR A 9 -40.15 -15.96 -39.22
CA TYR A 9 -38.81 -16.49 -38.92
C TYR A 9 -37.83 -15.37 -38.58
N LEU A 10 -37.89 -14.24 -39.29
CA LEU A 10 -37.05 -13.07 -39.03
C LEU A 10 -37.33 -12.49 -37.62
N LYS A 11 -38.59 -12.34 -37.23
CA LYS A 11 -38.96 -11.91 -35.86
C LYS A 11 -38.43 -12.87 -34.79
N ARG A 12 -38.56 -14.18 -35.01
CA ARG A 12 -38.04 -15.21 -34.08
C ARG A 12 -36.52 -15.13 -33.96
N LEU A 13 -35.82 -14.92 -35.08
CA LEU A 13 -34.37 -14.72 -35.08
C LEU A 13 -33.97 -13.49 -34.27
N PHE A 14 -34.64 -12.35 -34.44
CA PHE A 14 -34.35 -11.15 -33.64
C PHE A 14 -34.59 -11.36 -32.14
N ILE A 15 -35.69 -12.02 -31.77
CA ILE A 15 -35.96 -12.37 -30.36
C ILE A 15 -34.83 -13.24 -29.79
N LEU A 16 -34.37 -14.22 -30.56
CA LEU A 16 -33.27 -15.10 -30.16
C LEU A 16 -31.96 -14.31 -30.01
N LEU A 17 -31.64 -13.43 -30.96
CA LEU A 17 -30.44 -12.59 -30.88
C LEU A 17 -30.48 -11.65 -29.67
N ILE A 18 -31.63 -11.05 -29.36
CA ILE A 18 -31.83 -10.24 -28.15
C ILE A 18 -31.61 -11.10 -26.91
N GLY A 19 -32.18 -12.32 -26.85
CA GLY A 19 -31.98 -13.23 -25.74
C GLY A 19 -30.51 -13.61 -25.52
N VAL A 20 -29.79 -13.95 -26.60
CA VAL A 20 -28.35 -14.25 -26.56
C VAL A 20 -27.55 -13.03 -26.09
N PHE A 21 -27.85 -11.85 -26.63
CA PHE A 21 -27.18 -10.60 -26.23
C PHE A 21 -27.38 -10.29 -24.74
N LEU A 22 -28.61 -10.45 -24.23
CA LEU A 22 -28.91 -10.23 -22.81
C LEU A 22 -28.17 -11.22 -21.91
N LEU A 23 -28.16 -12.51 -22.26
CA LEU A 23 -27.44 -13.53 -21.49
C LEU A 23 -25.93 -13.25 -21.48
N TYR A 24 -25.36 -12.90 -22.63
CA TYR A 24 -23.94 -12.54 -22.72
C TYR A 24 -23.62 -11.27 -21.92
N SER A 25 -24.48 -10.25 -21.98
CA SER A 25 -24.29 -9.01 -21.23
C SER A 25 -24.32 -9.24 -19.71
N ILE A 26 -25.24 -10.10 -19.24
CA ILE A 26 -25.31 -10.49 -17.82
C ILE A 26 -24.04 -11.25 -17.42
N TYR A 27 -23.58 -12.18 -18.25
CA TYR A 27 -22.36 -12.95 -17.99
C TYR A 27 -21.14 -12.04 -17.83
N ILE A 28 -20.90 -11.14 -18.80
CA ILE A 28 -19.77 -10.20 -18.75
C ILE A 28 -19.87 -9.27 -17.54
N HIS A 29 -21.08 -8.81 -17.19
CA HIS A 29 -21.27 -7.99 -16.01
C HIS A 29 -20.89 -8.73 -14.72
N LEU A 30 -21.33 -9.98 -14.56
CA LEU A 30 -20.99 -10.80 -13.40
C LEU A 30 -19.49 -11.09 -13.31
N GLU A 31 -18.85 -11.41 -14.44
CA GLU A 31 -17.41 -11.66 -14.51
C GLU A 31 -16.61 -10.41 -14.11
N TYR A 32 -17.00 -9.24 -14.65
CA TYR A 32 -16.37 -7.97 -14.32
C TYR A 32 -16.56 -7.58 -12.85
N SER A 33 -17.77 -7.74 -12.30
CA SER A 33 -18.02 -7.52 -10.87
C SER A 33 -17.18 -8.47 -9.98
N GLY A 34 -17.01 -9.72 -10.41
CA GLY A 34 -16.13 -10.68 -9.74
C GLY A 34 -14.67 -10.23 -9.74
N TYR A 35 -14.18 -9.76 -10.88
CA TYR A 35 -12.84 -9.19 -11.02
C TYR A 35 -12.62 -7.97 -10.10
N LEU A 36 -13.55 -7.01 -10.09
CA LEU A 36 -13.47 -5.84 -9.20
C LEU A 36 -13.39 -6.23 -7.72
N LYS A 37 -14.19 -7.21 -7.30
CA LYS A 37 -14.15 -7.72 -5.93
C LYS A 37 -12.80 -8.36 -5.60
N GLN A 38 -12.24 -9.13 -6.53
CA GLN A 38 -10.94 -9.77 -6.36
C GLN A 38 -9.81 -8.74 -6.25
N GLU A 39 -9.81 -7.71 -7.10
CA GLU A 39 -8.84 -6.60 -7.02
C GLU A 39 -8.92 -5.90 -5.67
N ARG A 40 -10.13 -5.55 -5.22
CA ARG A 40 -10.33 -4.87 -3.93
C ARG A 40 -9.84 -5.73 -2.75
N GLU A 41 -10.18 -7.02 -2.75
CA GLU A 41 -9.68 -7.97 -1.74
C GLU A 41 -8.15 -8.10 -1.81
N GLY A 42 -7.58 -8.09 -3.01
CA GLY A 42 -6.13 -8.11 -3.24
C GLY A 42 -5.39 -6.94 -2.59
N ASN A 43 -5.96 -5.73 -2.62
CA ASN A 43 -5.39 -4.58 -1.93
C ASN A 43 -5.36 -4.78 -0.41
N TYR A 44 -6.46 -5.23 0.20
CA TYR A 44 -6.49 -5.48 1.64
C TYR A 44 -5.60 -6.65 2.06
N GLN A 45 -5.45 -7.67 1.22
CA GLN A 45 -4.47 -8.74 1.45
C GLN A 45 -3.04 -8.19 1.41
N SER A 46 -2.73 -7.34 0.43
CA SER A 46 -1.43 -6.66 0.34
C SER A 46 -1.20 -5.80 1.58
N LEU A 47 -2.20 -5.04 2.04
CA LEU A 47 -2.12 -4.21 3.24
C LEU A 47 -1.88 -5.03 4.52
N LYS A 48 -2.51 -6.21 4.65
CA LYS A 48 -2.24 -7.12 5.79
C LYS A 48 -0.79 -7.60 5.79
N ILE A 49 -0.25 -7.97 4.63
CA ILE A 49 1.15 -8.38 4.53
C ILE A 49 2.09 -7.21 4.82
N ILE A 50 1.78 -6.01 4.31
CA ILE A 50 2.52 -4.77 4.62
C ILE A 50 2.49 -4.49 6.12
N SER A 51 1.35 -4.67 6.78
CA SER A 51 1.22 -4.53 8.23
C SER A 51 2.16 -5.47 8.98
N ASP A 52 2.12 -6.77 8.68
CA ASP A 52 2.94 -7.78 9.36
C ASP A 52 4.44 -7.50 9.17
N LYS A 53 4.83 -7.19 7.92
CA LYS A 53 6.22 -6.85 7.57
C LYS A 53 6.65 -5.53 8.17
N GLY A 54 5.76 -4.54 8.17
CA GLY A 54 5.95 -3.23 8.78
C GLY A 54 6.17 -3.31 10.28
N SER A 55 5.44 -4.17 10.99
CA SER A 55 5.65 -4.39 12.42
C SER A 55 7.07 -4.91 12.71
N ASN A 56 7.54 -5.91 11.95
CA ASN A 56 8.90 -6.43 12.10
C ASN A 56 9.96 -5.36 11.77
N LEU A 57 9.72 -4.56 10.73
CA LEU A 57 10.57 -3.44 10.37
C LEU A 57 10.64 -2.42 11.51
N ALA A 58 9.50 -2.06 12.09
CA ALA A 58 9.41 -1.12 13.20
C ALA A 58 10.22 -1.60 14.42
N ASP A 59 10.11 -2.87 14.78
CA ASP A 59 10.88 -3.45 15.90
C ASP A 59 12.39 -3.37 15.63
N LYS A 60 12.82 -3.71 14.42
CA LYS A 60 14.24 -3.65 14.04
C LYS A 60 14.76 -2.22 13.93
N LEU A 61 13.92 -1.30 13.47
CA LEU A 61 14.28 0.12 13.39
C LEU A 61 14.38 0.73 14.80
N GLU A 62 13.52 0.33 15.74
CA GLU A 62 13.62 0.74 17.14
C GLU A 62 14.92 0.23 17.78
N GLU A 63 15.26 -1.05 17.55
CA GLU A 63 16.55 -1.64 17.96
C GLU A 63 17.72 -0.82 17.41
N PHE A 64 17.70 -0.50 16.12
CA PHE A 64 18.75 0.31 15.48
C PHE A 64 18.87 1.72 16.08
N VAL A 65 17.74 2.40 16.30
CA VAL A 65 17.71 3.75 16.90
C VAL A 65 18.23 3.73 18.33
N PHE A 66 17.93 2.68 19.10
CA PHE A 66 18.45 2.49 20.45
C PHE A 66 19.97 2.28 20.44
N MET A 67 20.45 1.34 19.63
CA MET A 67 21.88 1.03 19.49
C MET A 67 22.71 2.23 19.04
N SER A 68 22.25 2.94 18.02
CA SER A 68 22.94 4.16 17.51
C SER A 68 22.98 5.31 18.52
N SER A 69 22.13 5.28 19.55
CA SER A 69 22.08 6.29 20.61
C SER A 69 22.86 5.90 21.86
N ALA A 70 23.02 4.60 22.11
CA ALA A 70 23.82 4.06 23.21
C ALA A 70 25.31 4.29 22.88
N ARG A 71 25.91 5.31 23.48
CA ARG A 71 27.28 5.80 23.17
C ARG A 71 28.41 4.83 23.52
N GLU A 72 28.14 3.61 24.00
CA GLU A 72 29.17 2.66 24.44
C GLU A 72 29.04 1.30 23.73
N ASN A 73 30.12 0.91 23.04
CA ASN A 73 30.47 -0.45 22.60
C ASN A 73 29.47 -1.24 21.73
N VAL A 74 28.62 -0.60 20.91
CA VAL A 74 27.92 -1.33 19.85
C VAL A 74 28.90 -1.65 18.73
N GLU A 75 29.04 -2.92 18.36
CA GLU A 75 29.87 -3.30 17.23
C GLU A 75 29.24 -2.83 15.90
N GLU A 76 30.06 -2.31 14.98
CA GLU A 76 29.60 -1.97 13.62
C GLU A 76 28.94 -3.18 12.92
N SER A 77 29.38 -4.39 13.25
CA SER A 77 28.83 -5.65 12.77
C SER A 77 27.34 -5.81 13.12
N GLU A 78 26.93 -5.39 14.32
CA GLU A 78 25.55 -5.45 14.80
C GLU A 78 24.68 -4.44 14.07
N LEU A 79 25.13 -3.17 13.97
CA LEU A 79 24.42 -2.13 13.22
C LEU A 79 24.23 -2.51 11.74
N ASN A 80 25.26 -3.10 11.13
CA ASN A 80 25.20 -3.61 9.75
C ASN A 80 24.17 -4.73 9.60
N ASN A 81 24.19 -5.72 10.50
CA ASN A 81 23.29 -6.86 10.44
C ASN A 81 21.84 -6.44 10.68
N THR A 82 21.59 -5.59 11.67
CA THR A 82 20.23 -5.06 11.93
C THR A 82 19.73 -4.24 10.74
N TRP A 83 20.57 -3.40 10.12
CA TRP A 83 20.15 -2.64 8.95
C TRP A 83 19.88 -3.50 7.71
N LYS A 84 20.61 -4.60 7.52
CA LYS A 84 20.29 -5.57 6.44
C LYS A 84 18.90 -6.16 6.60
N VAL A 85 18.46 -6.43 7.84
CA VAL A 85 17.10 -6.92 8.10
C VAL A 85 16.08 -5.83 7.78
N ILE A 86 16.30 -4.58 8.24
CA ILE A 86 15.44 -3.43 7.92
C ILE A 86 15.27 -3.27 6.40
N ASN A 87 16.37 -3.30 5.65
CA ASN A 87 16.35 -3.22 4.19
C ASN A 87 15.60 -4.39 3.54
N GLY A 88 15.77 -5.61 4.07
CA GLY A 88 15.04 -6.79 3.60
C GLY A 88 13.52 -6.66 3.77
N GLU A 89 13.09 -6.21 4.96
CA GLU A 89 11.66 -5.96 5.22
C GLU A 89 11.12 -4.81 4.37
N SER A 90 11.88 -3.71 4.20
CA SER A 90 11.49 -2.58 3.34
C SER A 90 11.26 -3.02 1.90
N LYS A 91 12.16 -3.84 1.34
CA LYS A 91 12.01 -4.39 -0.02
C LYS A 91 10.81 -5.32 -0.15
N SER A 92 10.51 -6.09 0.90
CA SER A 92 9.31 -6.93 0.92
C SER A 92 8.06 -6.05 0.89
N ILE A 93 7.99 -5.02 1.73
CA ILE A 93 6.87 -4.05 1.76
C ILE A 93 6.71 -3.38 0.41
N HIS A 94 7.81 -2.88 -0.16
CA HIS A 94 7.83 -2.25 -1.49
C HIS A 94 7.21 -3.14 -2.55
N SER A 95 7.54 -4.44 -2.59
CA SER A 95 6.94 -5.37 -3.55
C SER A 95 5.42 -5.44 -3.44
N TYR A 96 4.86 -5.37 -2.23
CA TYR A 96 3.41 -5.38 -2.01
C TYR A 96 2.75 -4.01 -2.21
N LEU A 97 3.50 -2.91 -2.10
CA LEU A 97 2.99 -1.59 -2.47
C LEU A 97 2.67 -1.54 -3.97
N TYR A 98 3.51 -2.13 -4.82
CA TYR A 98 3.27 -2.20 -6.27
C TYR A 98 2.11 -3.11 -6.67
N THR A 99 1.64 -4.00 -5.78
CA THR A 99 0.47 -4.84 -6.05
C THR A 99 -0.84 -4.16 -5.68
N ILE A 100 -0.80 -3.02 -4.98
CA ILE A 100 -2.00 -2.22 -4.69
C ILE A 100 -2.44 -1.50 -5.98
N SER A 101 -3.68 -1.77 -6.40
CA SER A 101 -4.31 -1.20 -7.59
C SER A 101 -5.41 -0.24 -7.20
N THR A 102 -5.31 1.03 -7.62
CA THR A 102 -6.30 2.08 -7.29
C THR A 102 -7.32 2.32 -8.40
N VAL A 103 -7.13 1.69 -9.57
CA VAL A 103 -7.97 1.86 -10.76
C VAL A 103 -9.40 1.38 -10.55
N HIS A 104 -9.59 0.38 -9.67
CA HIS A 104 -10.83 -0.37 -9.52
C HIS A 104 -11.43 -0.31 -8.11
N THR A 105 -10.95 0.62 -7.27
CA THR A 105 -11.38 0.78 -5.88
C THR A 105 -12.46 1.84 -5.67
N GLU A 106 -12.98 2.42 -6.75
CA GLU A 106 -14.10 3.37 -6.74
C GLU A 106 -13.91 4.50 -5.71
N GLU A 107 -14.72 4.52 -4.65
CA GLU A 107 -14.74 5.57 -3.62
C GLU A 107 -13.45 5.61 -2.78
N GLU A 108 -12.76 4.48 -2.61
CA GLU A 108 -11.53 4.40 -1.81
C GLU A 108 -10.26 4.66 -2.63
N ALA A 109 -10.37 4.93 -3.94
CA ALA A 109 -9.20 5.13 -4.80
C ALA A 109 -8.23 6.21 -4.27
N SER A 110 -8.77 7.34 -3.82
CA SER A 110 -7.96 8.41 -3.23
C SER A 110 -7.30 8.01 -1.91
N ASP A 111 -7.95 7.19 -1.08
CA ASP A 111 -7.38 6.69 0.18
C ASP A 111 -6.21 5.75 -0.11
N TRP A 112 -6.40 4.81 -1.04
CA TRP A 112 -5.34 3.90 -1.46
C TRP A 112 -4.16 4.64 -2.09
N ASP A 113 -4.42 5.63 -2.96
CA ASP A 113 -3.36 6.44 -3.57
C ASP A 113 -2.55 7.18 -2.51
N LEU A 114 -3.22 7.79 -1.50
CA LEU A 114 -2.53 8.52 -0.45
C LEU A 114 -1.73 7.59 0.47
N LEU A 115 -2.27 6.41 0.80
CA LEU A 115 -1.56 5.42 1.60
C LEU A 115 -0.33 4.89 0.86
N GLN A 116 -0.48 4.56 -0.42
CA GLN A 116 0.61 4.10 -1.27
C GLN A 116 1.70 5.18 -1.40
N PHE A 117 1.30 6.43 -1.66
CA PHE A 117 2.23 7.57 -1.67
C PHE A 117 3.00 7.67 -0.34
N SER A 118 2.30 7.64 0.79
CA SER A 118 2.89 7.75 2.13
C SER A 118 3.95 6.68 2.37
N LEU A 119 3.62 5.43 2.04
CA LEU A 119 4.53 4.30 2.24
C LEU A 119 5.71 4.30 1.24
N PHE A 120 5.55 4.86 0.04
CA PHE A 120 6.69 5.11 -0.84
C PHE A 120 7.66 6.14 -0.27
N ARG A 121 7.19 7.19 0.41
CA ARG A 121 8.09 8.16 1.07
C ARG A 121 8.85 7.55 2.23
N VAL A 122 8.23 6.61 2.96
CA VAL A 122 8.92 5.80 3.97
C VAL A 122 10.03 4.97 3.31
N ASP A 123 9.73 4.26 2.22
CA ASP A 123 10.69 3.42 1.52
C ASP A 123 11.85 4.24 0.91
N ASP A 124 11.58 5.40 0.31
CA ASP A 124 12.59 6.34 -0.18
C ASP A 124 13.60 6.72 0.93
N PHE A 125 13.10 7.01 2.13
CA PHE A 125 13.96 7.34 3.27
C PHE A 125 14.84 6.15 3.67
N ILE A 126 14.27 4.94 3.76
CA ILE A 126 15.02 3.73 4.11
C ILE A 126 16.05 3.39 3.04
N ALA A 127 15.71 3.54 1.75
CA ALA A 127 16.63 3.34 0.63
C ALA A 127 17.80 4.34 0.69
N GLY A 128 17.52 5.62 0.95
CA GLY A 128 18.55 6.65 1.15
C GLY A 128 19.50 6.29 2.30
N LYS A 129 18.95 5.85 3.45
CA LYS A 129 19.74 5.40 4.60
C LYS A 129 20.52 4.12 4.33
N THR A 130 19.98 3.22 3.52
CA THR A 130 20.66 1.98 3.12
C THR A 130 21.93 2.25 2.33
N ASN A 131 21.91 3.23 1.42
CA ASN A 131 23.12 3.64 0.70
C ASN A 131 24.20 4.15 1.66
N GLN A 132 23.82 4.99 2.62
CA GLN A 132 24.73 5.52 3.64
C GLN A 132 25.29 4.40 4.56
N PHE A 133 24.44 3.51 5.04
CA PHE A 133 24.82 2.55 6.09
C PHE A 133 25.50 1.31 5.53
N LEU A 134 24.99 0.74 4.43
CA LEU A 134 25.56 -0.47 3.85
C LEU A 134 26.59 -0.17 2.75
N GLY A 135 26.41 0.94 2.03
CA GLY A 135 27.36 1.38 1.00
C GLY A 135 28.57 2.05 1.62
N ASP A 136 28.35 3.16 2.33
CA ASP A 136 29.44 4.00 2.87
C ASP A 136 29.90 3.56 4.27
N ARG A 137 29.22 2.59 4.90
CA ARG A 137 29.47 2.13 6.28
C ARG A 137 29.42 3.25 7.33
N SER A 138 28.63 4.29 7.08
CA SER A 138 28.50 5.45 7.96
C SER A 138 27.22 5.41 8.78
N TYR A 139 27.27 4.83 9.98
CA TYR A 139 26.09 4.69 10.86
C TYR A 139 25.76 5.94 11.70
N SER A 140 26.38 7.07 11.38
CA SER A 140 26.04 8.34 12.04
C SER A 140 24.64 8.80 11.62
N ILE A 141 23.83 9.15 12.61
CA ILE A 141 22.49 9.70 12.40
C ILE A 141 22.38 11.07 13.03
N THR A 142 21.77 11.99 12.29
CA THR A 142 21.41 13.31 12.81
C THR A 142 20.15 13.22 13.67
N THR A 143 19.91 14.25 14.48
CA THR A 143 18.67 14.35 15.26
C THR A 143 17.44 14.33 14.37
N GLN A 144 17.46 15.00 13.21
CA GLN A 144 16.33 15.02 12.27
C GLN A 144 16.05 13.62 11.71
N GLU A 145 17.07 12.88 11.31
CA GLU A 145 16.92 11.52 10.77
C GLU A 145 16.40 10.56 11.84
N LYS A 146 16.85 10.74 13.09
CA LYS A 146 16.33 9.98 14.22
C LYS A 146 14.83 10.23 14.45
N GLU A 147 14.38 11.48 14.35
CA GLU A 147 12.94 11.79 14.45
C GLU A 147 12.15 11.18 13.28
N LYS A 148 12.68 11.21 12.05
CA LYS A 148 12.06 10.51 10.91
C LYS A 148 11.96 8.99 11.13
N MET A 149 12.99 8.36 11.69
CA MET A 149 12.94 6.93 12.03
C MET A 149 11.87 6.63 13.08
N LYS A 150 11.70 7.48 14.10
CA LYS A 150 10.63 7.33 15.08
C LYS A 150 9.24 7.47 14.46
N ALA A 151 9.07 8.44 13.56
CA ALA A 151 7.82 8.61 12.81
C ALA A 151 7.51 7.35 11.99
N ILE A 152 8.50 6.77 11.31
CA ILE A 152 8.33 5.51 10.55
C ILE A 152 7.91 4.35 11.46
N ILE A 153 8.53 4.20 12.65
CA ILE A 153 8.15 3.20 13.65
C ILE A 153 6.69 3.39 14.04
N SER A 154 6.27 4.63 14.33
CA SER A 154 4.90 4.98 14.71
C SER A 154 3.90 4.66 13.59
N ILE A 155 4.23 4.97 12.34
CA ILE A 155 3.39 4.66 11.17
C ILE A 155 3.12 3.16 11.07
N TYR A 156 4.16 2.33 11.07
CA TYR A 156 3.97 0.89 10.92
C TYR A 156 3.26 0.25 12.11
N ARG A 157 3.50 0.74 13.34
CA ARG A 157 2.74 0.32 14.53
C ARG A 157 1.26 0.68 14.42
N THR A 158 0.97 1.89 13.97
CA THR A 158 -0.40 2.38 13.73
C THR A 158 -1.10 1.55 12.67
N ILE A 159 -0.46 1.31 11.51
CA ILE A 159 -1.01 0.44 10.45
C ILE A 159 -1.28 -0.96 11.00
N SER A 160 -0.34 -1.53 11.77
CA SER A 160 -0.50 -2.84 12.39
C SER A 160 -1.67 -2.90 13.38
N GLU A 161 -1.95 -1.83 14.12
CA GLU A 161 -3.08 -1.81 15.04
C GLU A 161 -4.42 -1.63 14.32
N GLU A 162 -4.49 -0.69 13.38
CA GLU A 162 -5.72 -0.41 12.63
C GLU A 162 -6.11 -1.56 11.70
N THR A 163 -5.15 -2.33 11.18
CA THR A 163 -5.44 -3.50 10.32
C THR A 163 -5.94 -4.73 11.07
N LYS A 164 -5.85 -4.74 12.42
CA LYS A 164 -6.52 -5.76 13.25
C LYS A 164 -8.03 -5.55 13.33
N GLN A 165 -8.52 -4.34 13.02
CA GLN A 165 -9.95 -4.05 12.99
C GLN A 165 -10.63 -4.76 11.81
N ASN A 166 -11.89 -5.14 11.99
CA ASN A 166 -12.70 -5.75 10.94
C ASN A 166 -14.06 -5.05 10.84
N PRO A 167 -14.35 -4.32 9.74
CA PRO A 167 -13.51 -4.13 8.55
C PRO A 167 -12.32 -3.19 8.79
N ILE A 168 -11.29 -3.30 7.95
CA ILE A 168 -10.17 -2.35 7.92
C ILE A 168 -10.69 -1.00 7.41
N ASN A 169 -10.37 0.08 8.12
CA ASN A 169 -10.77 1.44 7.76
C ASN A 169 -9.55 2.26 7.32
N LEU A 170 -9.44 2.51 6.01
CA LEU A 170 -8.31 3.27 5.43
C LEU A 170 -8.30 4.74 5.87
N GLU A 171 -9.47 5.35 6.01
CA GLU A 171 -9.57 6.75 6.46
C GLU A 171 -8.99 6.90 7.87
N ASN A 172 -9.29 5.96 8.77
CA ASN A 172 -8.71 5.94 10.11
C ASN A 172 -7.19 5.76 10.06
N ILE A 173 -6.67 4.83 9.24
CA ILE A 173 -5.22 4.65 9.05
C ILE A 173 -4.58 5.97 8.63
N LEU A 174 -5.10 6.58 7.56
CA LEU A 174 -4.57 7.82 6.97
C LEU A 174 -4.60 9.00 7.95
N ARG A 175 -5.69 9.11 8.72
CA ARG A 175 -5.83 10.11 9.77
C ARG A 175 -4.80 9.90 10.88
N SER A 176 -4.62 8.66 11.32
CA SER A 176 -3.72 8.32 12.42
C SER A 176 -2.24 8.48 12.06
N ILE A 177 -1.84 8.25 10.80
CA ILE A 177 -0.45 8.42 10.35
C ILE A 177 -0.11 9.85 9.90
N LYS A 178 -1.10 10.76 9.82
CA LYS A 178 -0.95 12.08 9.21
C LYS A 178 0.21 12.89 9.81
N GLU A 179 0.26 12.99 11.14
CA GLU A 179 1.27 13.80 11.82
C GLU A 179 2.68 13.23 11.64
N ASP A 180 2.82 11.89 11.67
CA ASP A 180 4.10 11.24 11.39
C ASP A 180 4.55 11.46 9.94
N MET A 181 3.61 11.48 8.99
CA MET A 181 3.92 11.78 7.59
C MET A 181 4.39 13.22 7.37
N LEU A 182 3.87 14.19 8.15
CA LEU A 182 4.37 15.58 8.14
C LEU A 182 5.82 15.68 8.63
N VAL A 183 6.30 14.74 9.45
CA VAL A 183 7.70 14.67 9.87
C VAL A 183 8.58 14.05 8.76
N ILE A 184 8.05 13.10 8.01
CA ILE A 184 8.80 12.36 6.99
C ILE A 184 8.97 13.18 5.71
N ASP A 185 7.89 13.81 5.22
CA ASP A 185 7.85 14.51 3.95
C ASP A 185 7.31 15.94 4.10
N ASP A 186 8.19 16.93 3.95
CA ASP A 186 7.85 18.36 4.04
C ASP A 186 6.80 18.78 3.00
N ASN A 187 6.66 18.02 1.89
CA ASN A 187 5.68 18.29 0.84
C ASN A 187 4.32 17.62 1.08
N TYR A 188 4.17 16.81 2.15
CA TYR A 188 2.93 16.11 2.44
C TYR A 188 1.69 17.02 2.53
N PRO A 189 1.75 18.23 3.13
CA PRO A 189 0.62 19.17 3.11
C PRO A 189 0.12 19.50 1.70
N GLY A 190 1.05 19.72 0.75
CA GLY A 190 0.69 20.03 -0.63
C GLY A 190 0.07 18.84 -1.37
N ILE A 191 0.39 17.62 -0.96
CA ILE A 191 -0.25 16.40 -1.48
C ILE A 191 -1.67 16.28 -0.94
N LEU A 192 -1.87 16.51 0.36
CA LEU A 192 -3.21 16.54 0.97
C LEU A 192 -4.11 17.59 0.30
N GLU A 193 -3.61 18.81 0.10
CA GLU A 193 -4.36 19.89 -0.55
C GLU A 193 -4.77 19.50 -1.98
N ARG A 194 -3.86 18.92 -2.77
CA ARG A 194 -4.15 18.45 -4.13
C ARG A 194 -5.20 17.34 -4.16
N MET A 195 -5.28 16.54 -3.11
CA MET A 195 -6.28 15.48 -2.93
C MET A 195 -7.56 15.99 -2.26
N GLY A 196 -7.65 17.27 -1.89
CA GLY A 196 -8.81 17.88 -1.23
C GLY A 196 -8.97 17.49 0.24
N ARG A 197 -7.86 17.27 0.96
CA ARG A 197 -7.81 16.82 2.37
C ARG A 197 -7.09 17.80 3.30
#